data_AF-A0A140KLW4-F1
#
_entry.id   AF-A0A140KLW4-F1
#
_cell.length_a   1.000
_cell.length_b   1.000
_cell.length_c   1.000
_cell.angle_alpha   90.00
_cell.angle_beta   90.00
_cell.angle_gamma   90.00
#
_symmetry.space_group_name_H-M   'P 1'
#
loop_
_entity.id
_entity.type
_entity.pdbx_description
1 polymer ?
#
loop_
_entity_poly.entity_id
_entity_poly.type
_entity_poly.pdbx_seq_one_letter_code
_entity_poly.pdbx_strand_id
1 'polypeptide(L)'
;MAAHKQHFVLLDRIDPVLGFNTGHNPKRRLSFIYGFATAALVWSVTPICYTILAYRFYSTGHPIAIPHGYEFWARFWYIHALIEVPFSLYLWFLTKQAAAGPPPLNVDMDTLQILLTKSLAAGLGPAPESKLIKRSNGVAKDKPKQQQPMGLSAFKDKHVDPDDASARRERLRSWFFFAPIEDIYEDNVKEWLAWAFSARSLKDALADPQYTHLINDGLEMVKLRLGWPNMKKGLNPKVKTIRLTLDPVRTMHRPFGYYVVTNGMSSVTIAWLMLTKGFRLE
;
A
#
# COMPACT_ATOMS: atom_id res chain seq x y z
N MET A 1 -4.62 18.06 -42.76
CA MET A 1 -5.62 17.73 -41.72
C MET A 1 -5.59 16.23 -41.48
N ALA A 2 -4.80 15.77 -40.51
CA ALA A 2 -4.70 14.34 -40.16
C ALA A 2 -5.38 14.15 -38.79
N ALA A 3 -6.45 13.36 -38.78
CA ALA A 3 -7.25 13.08 -37.60
C ALA A 3 -6.50 12.11 -36.66
N HIS A 4 -6.23 12.58 -35.44
CA HIS A 4 -5.61 11.84 -34.37
C HIS A 4 -6.60 10.77 -33.86
N LYS A 5 -6.46 9.50 -34.29
CA LYS A 5 -7.21 8.39 -33.71
C LYS A 5 -6.72 8.13 -32.29
N GLN A 6 -7.44 8.65 -31.31
CA GLN A 6 -7.21 8.33 -29.91
C GLN A 6 -7.69 6.90 -29.63
N HIS A 7 -6.75 6.01 -29.32
CA HIS A 7 -6.99 4.65 -28.84
C HIS A 7 -7.46 4.67 -27.38
N PHE A 8 -8.58 5.31 -27.07
CA PHE A 8 -9.23 5.12 -25.78
C PHE A 8 -10.26 3.99 -25.91
N VAL A 9 -10.04 2.93 -25.15
CA VAL A 9 -11.04 1.87 -24.96
C VAL A 9 -12.21 2.51 -24.20
N LEU A 10 -13.41 2.48 -24.80
CA LEU A 10 -14.64 2.92 -24.14
C LEU A 10 -14.78 2.19 -22.80
N LEU A 11 -14.98 2.95 -21.71
CA LEU A 11 -15.12 2.43 -20.34
C LEU A 11 -16.18 1.32 -20.24
N ASP A 12 -17.23 1.43 -21.06
CA ASP A 12 -18.35 0.47 -21.14
C ASP A 12 -17.94 -0.91 -21.68
N ARG A 13 -16.74 -1.01 -22.29
CA ARG A 13 -16.15 -2.26 -22.82
C ARG A 13 -15.16 -2.92 -21.85
N ILE A 14 -14.83 -2.26 -20.75
CA ILE A 14 -14.03 -2.86 -19.69
C ILE A 14 -15.02 -3.62 -18.81
N ASP A 15 -15.00 -4.95 -18.90
CA ASP A 15 -15.76 -5.77 -17.96
C ASP A 15 -15.40 -5.29 -16.55
N PRO A 16 -16.39 -4.90 -15.71
CA PRO A 16 -16.11 -4.54 -14.33
C PRO A 16 -15.36 -5.72 -13.74
N VAL A 17 -14.19 -5.45 -13.15
CA VAL A 17 -13.40 -6.48 -12.46
C VAL A 17 -14.22 -6.94 -11.27
N LEU A 18 -15.12 -7.88 -11.53
CA LEU A 18 -16.18 -8.35 -10.65
C LEU A 18 -15.62 -8.92 -9.34
N GLY A 19 -14.33 -9.28 -9.34
CA GLY A 19 -13.62 -9.80 -8.18
C GLY A 19 -13.19 -8.75 -7.15
N PHE A 20 -13.08 -7.46 -7.49
CA PHE A 20 -12.62 -6.45 -6.52
C PHE A 20 -13.77 -5.83 -5.72
N ASN A 21 -14.94 -5.61 -6.34
CA ASN A 21 -16.07 -4.91 -5.71
C ASN A 21 -17.06 -5.80 -4.95
N THR A 22 -16.96 -7.13 -5.03
CA THR A 22 -18.01 -8.01 -4.47
C THR A 22 -17.53 -8.94 -3.35
N GLY A 23 -16.23 -8.97 -3.05
CA GLY A 23 -15.67 -9.97 -2.12
C GLY A 23 -15.95 -11.43 -2.54
N HIS A 24 -16.51 -11.63 -3.74
CA HIS A 24 -16.82 -12.95 -4.28
C HIS A 24 -15.57 -13.47 -4.95
N ASN A 25 -14.95 -14.46 -4.30
CA ASN A 25 -13.84 -15.20 -4.87
C ASN A 25 -14.31 -15.71 -6.25
N PRO A 26 -13.67 -15.30 -7.38
CA PRO A 26 -14.12 -15.72 -8.70
C PRO A 26 -14.22 -17.25 -8.73
N LYS A 27 -15.26 -17.80 -9.38
CA LYS A 27 -15.46 -19.25 -9.48
C LYS A 27 -14.13 -19.89 -9.88
N ARG A 28 -13.60 -20.78 -9.03
CA ARG A 28 -12.30 -21.42 -9.22
C ARG A 28 -12.32 -22.21 -10.52
N ARG A 29 -11.87 -21.58 -11.61
CA ARG A 29 -11.72 -22.22 -12.92
C ARG A 29 -10.58 -23.22 -12.86
N LEU A 30 -10.54 -24.16 -13.81
CA LEU A 30 -9.44 -25.13 -13.94
C LEU A 30 -8.06 -24.44 -13.96
N SER A 31 -7.95 -23.26 -14.58
CA SER A 31 -6.72 -22.44 -14.56
C SER A 31 -6.25 -22.07 -13.15
N PHE A 32 -7.16 -21.79 -12.22
CA PHE A 32 -6.83 -21.53 -10.82
C PHE A 32 -6.26 -22.78 -10.14
N ILE A 33 -6.82 -23.96 -10.44
CA ILE A 33 -6.35 -25.23 -9.87
C ILE A 33 -4.95 -25.55 -10.37
N TYR A 34 -4.69 -25.41 -11.68
CA TYR A 34 -3.35 -25.60 -12.24
C TYR A 34 -2.34 -24.61 -11.64
N GLY A 35 -2.70 -23.32 -11.52
CA GLY A 35 -1.85 -22.32 -10.90
C GLY A 35 -1.59 -22.61 -9.42
N PHE A 36 -2.59 -23.10 -8.69
CA PHE A 36 -2.42 -23.50 -7.30
C PHE A 36 -1.54 -24.74 -7.16
N ALA A 37 -1.67 -25.73 -8.04
CA ALA A 37 -0.85 -26.95 -8.02
C ALA A 37 0.63 -26.65 -8.33
N THR A 38 0.90 -25.82 -9.34
CA THR A 38 2.28 -25.40 -9.67
C THR A 38 2.89 -24.58 -8.54
N ALA A 39 2.11 -23.68 -7.94
CA ALA A 39 2.49 -22.98 -6.73
C ALA A 39 2.84 -23.99 -5.62
N ALA A 40 1.91 -24.86 -5.23
CA ALA A 40 2.12 -25.83 -4.17
C ALA A 40 3.38 -26.69 -4.39
N LEU A 41 3.67 -27.10 -5.62
CA LEU A 41 4.89 -27.81 -5.98
C LEU A 41 6.14 -26.98 -5.66
N VAL A 42 6.20 -25.73 -6.12
CA VAL A 42 7.33 -24.84 -5.84
C VAL A 42 7.48 -24.61 -4.33
N TRP A 43 6.39 -24.30 -3.63
CA TRP A 43 6.41 -24.03 -2.19
C TRP A 43 6.63 -25.29 -1.34
N SER A 44 6.50 -26.50 -1.90
CA SER A 44 6.81 -27.76 -1.21
C SER A 44 8.31 -28.04 -1.11
N VAL A 45 9.14 -27.37 -1.91
CA VAL A 45 10.61 -27.58 -1.89
C VAL A 45 11.20 -27.29 -0.52
N THR A 46 10.85 -26.15 0.07
CA THR A 46 11.36 -25.74 1.39
C THR A 46 11.02 -26.74 2.50
N PRO A 47 9.76 -27.17 2.73
CA PRO A 47 9.46 -28.17 3.75
C PRO A 47 10.10 -29.54 3.46
N ILE A 48 10.23 -29.94 2.19
CA ILE A 48 10.96 -31.17 1.82
C ILE A 48 12.46 -31.06 2.22
N CYS A 49 13.09 -29.89 2.04
CA CYS A 49 14.46 -29.68 2.50
C CYS A 49 14.59 -29.82 4.03
N TYR A 50 13.62 -29.31 4.80
CA TYR A 50 13.58 -29.51 6.25
C TYR A 50 13.42 -30.99 6.62
N THR A 51 12.55 -31.74 5.95
CA THR A 51 12.36 -33.18 6.26
C THR A 51 13.60 -34.00 5.92
N ILE A 52 14.31 -33.69 4.82
CA ILE A 52 15.57 -34.34 4.46
C ILE A 52 16.63 -34.12 5.54
N LEU A 53 16.82 -32.87 6.00
CA LEU A 53 17.80 -32.58 7.06
C LEU A 53 17.38 -33.19 8.41
N ALA A 54 16.10 -33.14 8.77
CA ALA A 54 15.60 -33.73 10.01
C ALA A 54 15.75 -35.27 10.03
N TYR A 55 15.43 -35.94 8.92
CA TYR A 55 15.61 -37.38 8.78
C TYR A 55 17.09 -37.76 8.93
N ARG A 56 18.00 -37.00 8.31
CA ARG A 56 19.44 -37.22 8.47
C ARG A 56 19.92 -36.99 9.88
N PHE A 57 19.50 -35.88 10.50
CA PHE A 57 19.82 -35.60 11.90
C PHE A 57 19.41 -36.77 12.82
N TYR A 58 18.22 -37.33 12.60
CA TYR A 58 17.74 -38.49 13.34
C TYR A 58 18.54 -39.77 13.10
N SER A 59 18.91 -40.06 11.84
CA SER A 59 19.62 -41.31 11.50
C SER A 59 21.12 -41.30 11.80
N THR A 60 21.81 -40.17 11.65
CA THR A 60 23.29 -40.11 11.73
C THR A 60 23.81 -39.22 12.85
N GLY A 61 22.96 -38.50 13.58
CA GLY A 61 23.35 -37.61 14.70
C GLY A 61 24.12 -36.34 14.28
N HIS A 62 24.57 -36.25 13.03
CA HIS A 62 25.30 -35.10 12.48
C HIS A 62 24.64 -34.56 11.21
N PRO A 63 24.26 -33.27 11.17
CA PRO A 63 23.53 -32.68 10.04
C PRO A 63 24.40 -32.16 8.90
N ILE A 64 25.74 -32.17 9.01
CA ILE A 64 26.65 -31.49 8.07
C ILE A 64 27.47 -32.48 7.23
N ALA A 65 27.57 -33.75 7.64
CA ALA A 65 28.37 -34.73 6.92
C ALA A 65 27.72 -35.04 5.55
N ILE A 66 28.43 -34.71 4.46
CA ILE A 66 27.98 -35.05 3.11
C ILE A 66 28.08 -36.57 2.98
N PRO A 67 26.99 -37.26 2.61
CA PRO A 67 27.00 -38.70 2.63
C PRO A 67 27.81 -39.23 1.43
N HIS A 68 29.02 -39.73 1.73
CA HIS A 68 29.89 -40.39 0.76
C HIS A 68 29.33 -41.79 0.43
N GLY A 69 28.87 -42.00 -0.81
CA GLY A 69 28.33 -43.29 -1.27
C GLY A 69 26.95 -43.22 -1.95
N TYR A 70 26.23 -42.11 -1.83
CA TYR A 70 24.93 -41.95 -2.49
C TYR A 70 25.08 -41.55 -3.96
N GLU A 71 24.06 -41.87 -4.76
CA GLU A 71 23.91 -41.42 -6.15
C GLU A 71 24.00 -39.89 -6.25
N PHE A 72 24.44 -39.40 -7.41
CA PHE A 72 24.62 -37.98 -7.70
C PHE A 72 23.40 -37.13 -7.28
N TRP A 73 22.19 -37.58 -7.60
CA TRP A 73 20.95 -36.87 -7.29
C TRP A 73 20.68 -36.70 -5.80
N ALA A 74 20.95 -37.72 -5.00
CA ALA A 74 20.78 -37.64 -3.55
C ALA A 74 21.77 -36.65 -2.92
N ARG A 75 23.00 -36.56 -3.46
CA ARG A 75 23.98 -35.54 -3.04
C ARG A 75 23.52 -34.13 -3.43
N PHE A 76 23.02 -33.96 -4.65
CA PHE A 76 22.50 -32.67 -5.13
C PHE A 76 21.36 -32.14 -4.24
N TRP A 77 20.34 -32.96 -3.99
CA TRP A 77 19.21 -32.56 -3.14
C TRP A 77 19.61 -32.28 -1.70
N TYR A 78 20.59 -33.01 -1.17
CA TYR A 78 21.12 -32.75 0.16
C TYR A 78 21.88 -31.41 0.25
N ILE A 79 22.74 -31.12 -0.74
CA ILE A 79 23.43 -29.82 -0.82
C ILE A 79 22.41 -28.69 -0.99
N HIS A 80 21.38 -28.89 -1.82
CA HIS A 80 20.31 -27.93 -1.97
C HIS A 80 19.59 -27.68 -0.64
N ALA A 81 19.27 -28.73 0.13
CA ALA A 81 18.66 -28.60 1.44
C ALA A 81 19.54 -27.86 2.45
N LEU A 82 20.86 -28.10 2.44
CA LEU A 82 21.83 -27.40 3.27
C LEU A 82 21.92 -25.89 2.99
N ILE A 83 21.61 -25.45 1.77
CA ILE A 83 21.56 -24.02 1.39
C ILE A 83 20.17 -23.44 1.66
N GLU A 84 19.12 -24.18 1.30
CA GLU A 84 17.72 -23.75 1.40
C GLU A 84 17.32 -23.43 2.85
N VAL A 85 17.70 -24.25 3.82
CA VAL A 85 17.27 -24.08 5.21
C VAL A 85 17.86 -22.84 5.89
N PRO A 86 19.17 -22.54 5.80
CA PRO A 86 19.71 -21.26 6.25
C PRO A 86 19.10 -20.06 5.51
N PHE A 87 18.85 -20.21 4.21
CA PHE A 87 18.23 -19.16 3.40
C PHE A 87 16.79 -18.85 3.83
N SER A 88 15.98 -19.89 4.12
CA SER A 88 14.61 -19.69 4.62
C SER A 88 14.59 -19.04 6.00
N LEU A 89 15.53 -19.39 6.89
CA LEU A 89 15.70 -18.73 8.19
C LEU A 89 16.08 -17.25 8.04
N TYR A 90 17.00 -16.94 7.11
CA TYR A 90 17.39 -15.58 6.80
C TYR A 90 16.21 -14.75 6.28
N LEU A 91 15.41 -15.27 5.34
CA LEU A 91 14.23 -14.57 4.85
C LEU A 91 13.16 -14.37 5.93
N TRP A 92 13.00 -15.36 6.83
CA TRP A 92 12.12 -15.22 7.98
C TRP A 92 12.56 -14.09 8.91
N PHE A 93 13.87 -13.99 9.19
CA PHE A 93 14.44 -12.89 9.96
C PHE A 93 14.18 -11.54 9.29
N LEU A 94 14.43 -11.41 7.98
CA LEU A 94 14.13 -10.19 7.23
C LEU A 94 12.63 -9.84 7.26
N THR A 95 11.76 -10.83 7.18
CA THR A 95 10.30 -10.61 7.26
C THR A 95 9.91 -10.08 8.64
N LYS A 96 10.49 -10.63 9.70
CA LYS A 96 10.26 -10.16 11.07
C LYS A 96 10.78 -8.74 11.26
N GLN A 97 11.93 -8.41 10.70
CA GLN A 97 12.49 -7.06 10.74
C GLN A 97 11.66 -6.06 9.94
N ALA A 98 11.20 -6.44 8.73
CA ALA A 98 10.33 -5.60 7.90
C ALA A 98 8.93 -5.42 8.50
N ALA A 99 8.46 -6.38 9.29
CA ALA A 99 7.20 -6.29 10.03
C ALA A 99 7.33 -5.53 11.36
N ALA A 100 8.55 -5.21 11.81
CA ALA A 100 8.74 -4.33 12.96
C ALA A 100 8.22 -2.94 12.57
N GLY A 101 7.21 -2.45 13.30
CA GLY A 101 6.58 -1.18 13.00
C GLY A 101 7.61 -0.04 12.95
N PRO A 102 7.40 0.97 12.09
CA PRO A 102 8.30 2.10 12.01
C PRO A 102 8.37 2.84 13.37
N PRO A 103 9.53 3.44 13.71
CA PRO A 103 9.60 4.30 14.89
C PRO A 103 8.62 5.47 14.75
N PRO A 104 8.12 6.02 15.88
CA PRO A 104 7.20 7.14 15.84
C PRO A 104 7.83 8.31 15.09
N LEU A 105 7.06 8.91 14.18
CA LEU A 105 7.49 10.07 13.42
C LEU A 105 7.73 11.25 14.38
N ASN A 106 8.92 11.85 14.34
CA ASN A 106 9.24 13.08 15.05
C ASN A 106 9.15 14.25 14.07
N VAL A 107 7.92 14.70 13.83
CA VAL A 107 7.64 15.88 13.01
C VAL A 107 6.85 16.87 13.85
N ASP A 108 7.19 18.14 13.68
CA ASP A 108 6.51 19.24 14.32
C ASP A 108 5.00 19.28 13.98
N MET A 109 4.17 19.50 14.99
CA MET A 109 2.72 19.40 14.88
C MET A 109 2.14 20.50 13.99
N ASP A 110 2.71 21.71 14.04
CA ASP A 110 2.27 22.82 13.19
C ASP A 110 2.51 22.49 11.71
N THR A 111 3.65 21.86 11.42
CA THR A 111 3.98 21.39 10.07
C THR A 111 2.96 20.35 9.58
N LEU A 112 2.58 19.39 10.42
CA LEU A 112 1.55 18.40 10.06
C LEU A 112 0.19 19.06 9.80
N GLN A 113 -0.23 20.01 10.63
CA GLN A 113 -1.49 20.73 10.45
C GLN A 113 -1.49 21.55 9.15
N ILE A 114 -0.36 22.20 8.81
CA ILE A 114 -0.18 22.94 7.57
C ILE A 114 -0.31 22.00 6.36
N LEU A 115 0.38 20.85 6.39
CA LEU A 115 0.34 19.88 5.30
C LEU A 115 -1.07 19.29 5.10
N LEU A 116 -1.73 18.91 6.19
CA LEU A 116 -3.11 18.42 6.17
C LEU A 116 -4.04 19.48 5.58
N THR A 117 -3.99 20.71 6.08
CA THR A 117 -4.81 21.82 5.59
C THR A 117 -4.58 22.07 4.11
N LYS A 118 -3.31 22.16 3.67
CA LYS A 118 -2.96 22.40 2.27
C LYS A 118 -3.41 21.26 1.34
N SER A 119 -3.23 20.01 1.76
CA SER A 119 -3.60 18.84 0.96
C SER A 119 -5.12 18.77 0.71
N LEU A 120 -5.93 19.06 1.73
CA LEU A 120 -7.38 19.07 1.63
C LEU A 120 -7.91 20.34 0.94
N ALA A 121 -7.24 21.46 1.14
CA ALA A 121 -7.57 22.74 0.51
C ALA A 121 -7.23 22.81 -0.99
N ALA A 122 -6.34 21.95 -1.48
CA ALA A 122 -5.85 22.01 -2.85
C ALA A 122 -7.00 21.82 -3.86
N GLY A 123 -7.10 22.73 -4.83
CA GLY A 123 -8.11 22.71 -5.88
C GLY A 123 -9.51 23.18 -5.46
N LEU A 124 -9.68 23.78 -4.27
CA LEU A 124 -10.92 24.47 -3.91
C LEU A 124 -10.93 25.90 -4.48
N GLY A 125 -12.04 26.27 -5.12
CA GLY A 125 -12.28 27.65 -5.57
C GLY A 125 -12.80 28.56 -4.44
N PRO A 126 -12.69 29.89 -4.59
CA PRO A 126 -13.31 30.83 -3.66
C PRO A 126 -14.84 30.67 -3.64
N ALA A 127 -15.48 30.85 -2.48
CA ALA A 127 -16.94 30.79 -2.34
C ALA A 127 -17.66 31.77 -3.30
N PRO A 128 -18.81 31.41 -3.89
CA PRO A 128 -19.54 32.30 -4.80
C PRO A 128 -19.94 33.64 -4.15
N GLU A 129 -20.15 33.65 -2.83
CA GLU A 129 -20.45 34.86 -2.04
C GLU A 129 -19.20 35.66 -1.63
N SER A 130 -17.98 35.12 -1.77
CA SER A 130 -16.74 35.86 -1.47
C SER A 130 -16.40 36.92 -2.53
N LYS A 131 -17.30 37.17 -3.49
CA LYS A 131 -17.23 38.24 -4.49
C LYS A 131 -17.57 39.62 -3.91
N LEU A 132 -16.99 40.01 -2.78
CA LEU A 132 -17.09 41.40 -2.29
C LEU A 132 -15.81 41.90 -1.63
N ILE A 133 -14.64 41.71 -2.26
CA ILE A 133 -13.59 42.75 -2.21
C ILE A 133 -13.00 42.87 -3.62
N LYS A 134 -13.50 43.86 -4.38
CA LYS A 134 -12.80 44.38 -5.55
C LYS A 134 -11.36 44.70 -5.12
N ARG A 135 -10.38 43.96 -5.65
CA ARG A 135 -8.98 44.41 -5.61
C ARG A 135 -8.92 45.73 -6.37
N SER A 136 -8.87 46.84 -5.64
CA SER A 136 -8.40 48.09 -6.22
C SER A 136 -6.95 47.86 -6.66
N ASN A 137 -6.65 48.22 -7.90
CA ASN A 137 -5.29 48.28 -8.40
C ASN A 137 -4.55 49.36 -7.60
N GLY A 138 -3.87 48.95 -6.54
CA GLY A 138 -3.07 49.80 -5.67
C GLY A 138 -1.78 49.08 -5.31
N VAL A 139 -0.70 49.56 -5.93
CA VAL A 139 0.71 49.52 -5.55
C VAL A 139 1.11 48.52 -4.46
N ALA A 140 2.01 47.60 -4.82
CA ALA A 140 2.72 46.71 -3.91
C ALA A 140 3.38 47.49 -2.76
N LYS A 141 2.79 47.40 -1.57
CA LYS A 141 3.45 47.66 -0.29
C LYS A 141 3.40 46.39 0.54
N ASP A 142 4.53 46.09 1.17
CA ASP A 142 4.81 44.97 2.05
C ASP A 142 3.56 44.46 2.77
N LYS A 143 3.08 43.28 2.34
CA LYS A 143 2.13 42.54 3.17
C LYS A 143 2.94 41.85 4.26
N PRO A 144 2.62 42.07 5.55
CA PRO A 144 3.11 41.14 6.58
C PRO A 144 2.70 39.73 6.15
N LYS A 145 3.54 38.73 6.40
CA LYS A 145 3.24 37.31 6.15
C LYS A 145 1.91 36.98 6.84
N GLN A 146 0.79 37.16 6.17
CA GLN A 146 -0.53 36.81 6.69
C GLN A 146 -0.49 35.31 6.95
N GLN A 147 -0.56 34.93 8.22
CA GLN A 147 -0.70 33.54 8.62
C GLN A 147 -1.84 32.94 7.82
N GLN A 148 -1.52 31.93 7.02
CA GLN A 148 -2.54 31.23 6.24
C GLN A 148 -3.54 30.63 7.24
N PRO A 149 -4.86 30.75 7.01
CA PRO A 149 -5.83 30.12 7.88
C PRO A 149 -5.55 28.61 7.94
N MET A 150 -5.47 28.06 9.15
CA MET A 150 -5.18 26.64 9.41
C MET A 150 -6.43 25.92 9.91
N GLY A 151 -6.49 24.61 9.67
CA GLY A 151 -7.61 23.78 10.13
C GLY A 151 -8.94 24.18 9.48
N LEU A 152 -10.03 24.09 10.25
CA LEU A 152 -11.39 24.36 9.77
C LEU A 152 -11.57 25.80 9.24
N SER A 153 -10.81 26.77 9.76
CA SER A 153 -10.89 28.16 9.31
C SER A 153 -10.55 28.32 7.83
N ALA A 154 -9.70 27.43 7.28
CA ALA A 154 -9.29 27.45 5.88
C ALA A 154 -10.41 27.04 4.90
N PHE A 155 -11.51 26.48 5.40
CA PHE A 155 -12.61 25.94 4.60
C PHE A 155 -13.86 26.82 4.63
N LYS A 156 -13.97 27.78 5.57
CA LYS A 156 -15.16 28.63 5.73
C LYS A 156 -15.52 29.42 4.46
N ASP A 157 -14.50 29.89 3.74
CA ASP A 157 -14.68 30.77 2.57
C ASP A 157 -14.53 30.05 1.22
N LYS A 158 -14.56 28.71 1.22
CA LYS A 158 -14.28 27.90 0.01
C LYS A 158 -15.51 27.18 -0.49
N HIS A 159 -15.72 27.23 -1.81
CA HIS A 159 -16.79 26.48 -2.45
C HIS A 159 -16.35 25.04 -2.69
N VAL A 160 -17.22 24.09 -2.33
CA VAL A 160 -17.06 22.68 -2.64
C VAL A 160 -18.04 22.35 -3.76
N ASP A 161 -17.50 22.07 -4.94
CA ASP A 161 -18.27 21.59 -6.08
C ASP A 161 -18.77 20.15 -5.81
N PRO A 162 -20.10 19.88 -5.92
CA PRO A 162 -20.65 18.54 -5.67
C PRO A 162 -20.06 17.45 -6.57
N ASP A 163 -19.66 17.78 -7.81
CA ASP A 163 -19.10 16.81 -8.76
C ASP A 163 -17.65 16.46 -8.40
N ASP A 164 -16.83 17.45 -8.04
CA ASP A 164 -15.48 17.20 -7.51
C ASP A 164 -15.54 16.44 -6.18
N ALA A 165 -16.52 16.76 -5.32
CA ALA A 165 -16.74 16.07 -4.05
C ALA A 165 -17.09 14.59 -4.23
N SER A 166 -17.94 14.25 -5.21
CA SER A 166 -18.29 12.86 -5.53
C SER A 166 -17.07 12.09 -6.07
N ALA A 167 -16.29 12.68 -6.98
CA ALA A 167 -15.06 12.07 -7.49
C ALA A 167 -14.01 11.86 -6.39
N ARG A 168 -13.93 12.76 -5.40
CA ARG A 168 -13.04 12.60 -4.24
C ARG A 168 -13.51 11.51 -3.29
N ARG A 169 -14.82 11.35 -3.08
CA ARG A 169 -15.37 10.23 -2.30
C ARG A 169 -14.98 8.90 -2.93
N GLU A 170 -15.05 8.78 -4.25
CA GLU A 170 -14.62 7.56 -4.95
C GLU A 170 -13.13 7.28 -4.78
N ARG A 171 -12.29 8.32 -4.90
CA ARG A 171 -10.85 8.20 -4.59
C ARG A 171 -10.60 7.80 -3.14
N LEU A 172 -11.35 8.35 -2.19
CA LEU A 172 -11.23 7.97 -0.78
C LEU A 172 -11.56 6.49 -0.58
N ARG A 173 -12.62 5.95 -1.20
CA ARG A 173 -13.03 4.53 -1.07
C ARG A 173 -11.91 3.54 -1.44
N SER A 174 -11.00 3.91 -2.35
CA SER A 174 -9.85 3.07 -2.70
C SER A 174 -8.96 2.75 -1.48
N TRP A 175 -8.90 3.64 -0.49
CA TRP A 175 -8.18 3.43 0.77
C TRP A 175 -8.92 2.50 1.75
N PHE A 176 -10.16 2.14 1.45
CA PHE A 176 -11.03 1.28 2.25
C PHE A 176 -11.43 0.01 1.48
N PHE A 177 -10.53 -0.50 0.61
CA PHE A 177 -10.80 -1.65 -0.26
C PHE A 177 -12.08 -1.50 -1.09
N PHE A 178 -12.37 -0.29 -1.57
CA PHE A 178 -13.58 0.03 -2.33
C PHE A 178 -14.90 -0.25 -1.59
N ALA A 179 -14.89 -0.27 -0.25
CA ALA A 179 -16.11 -0.40 0.56
C ALA A 179 -17.19 0.61 0.14
N PRO A 180 -18.48 0.27 0.23
CA PRO A 180 -19.57 1.21 0.00
C PRO A 180 -19.39 2.48 0.85
N ILE A 181 -19.67 3.65 0.30
CA ILE A 181 -19.42 4.91 1.00
C ILE A 181 -20.26 5.01 2.28
N GLU A 182 -21.45 4.41 2.29
CA GLU A 182 -22.38 4.37 3.41
C GLU A 182 -21.89 3.53 4.58
N ASP A 183 -20.91 2.65 4.34
CA ASP A 183 -20.32 1.75 5.32
C ASP A 183 -19.03 2.31 5.92
N ILE A 184 -18.47 3.39 5.36
CA ILE A 184 -17.28 4.07 5.89
C ILE A 184 -17.72 5.04 7.00
N TYR A 185 -17.36 4.75 8.24
CA TYR A 185 -17.76 5.56 9.40
C TYR A 185 -16.64 6.50 9.84
N GLU A 186 -16.96 7.44 10.73
CA GLU A 186 -16.02 8.45 11.22
C GLU A 186 -14.73 7.84 11.77
N ASP A 187 -14.81 6.79 12.61
CA ASP A 187 -13.61 6.22 13.22
C ASP A 187 -12.76 5.44 12.22
N ASN A 188 -13.34 4.91 11.14
CA ASN A 188 -12.57 4.32 10.03
C ASN A 188 -11.73 5.42 9.34
N VAL A 189 -12.31 6.61 9.14
CA VAL A 189 -11.60 7.77 8.56
C VAL A 189 -10.56 8.33 9.54
N LYS A 190 -10.84 8.35 10.85
CA LYS A 190 -9.84 8.73 11.86
C LYS A 190 -8.66 7.76 11.87
N GLU A 191 -8.91 6.46 11.73
CA GLU A 191 -7.85 5.45 11.62
C GLU A 191 -6.98 5.68 10.37
N TRP A 192 -7.61 6.05 9.25
CA TRP A 192 -6.91 6.45 8.03
C TRP A 192 -6.06 7.70 8.23
N LEU A 193 -6.61 8.74 8.88
CA LEU A 193 -5.90 10.00 9.16
C LEU A 193 -4.72 9.80 10.13
N ALA A 194 -4.91 9.01 11.20
CA ALA A 194 -3.86 8.66 12.15
C ALA A 194 -2.69 7.97 11.43
N TRP A 195 -2.99 7.03 10.54
CA TRP A 195 -1.95 6.41 9.74
C TRP A 195 -1.30 7.40 8.75
N ALA A 196 -2.10 8.13 7.97
CA ALA A 196 -1.60 8.95 6.87
C ALA A 196 -0.75 10.15 7.33
N PHE A 197 -1.08 10.75 8.47
CA PHE A 197 -0.42 11.97 8.95
C PHE A 197 0.49 11.76 10.16
N SER A 198 0.22 10.79 11.03
CA SER A 198 1.07 10.54 12.21
C SER A 198 1.79 9.21 12.18
N ALA A 199 1.57 8.36 11.16
CA ALA A 199 2.13 7.02 11.06
C ALA A 199 1.88 6.17 12.33
N ARG A 200 0.76 6.42 13.01
CA ARG A 200 0.39 5.78 14.29
C ARG A 200 -0.91 5.01 14.18
N SER A 201 -1.11 4.06 15.10
CA SER A 201 -2.42 3.47 15.29
C SER A 201 -3.39 4.51 15.85
N LEU A 202 -4.69 4.35 15.59
CA LEU A 202 -5.71 5.26 16.13
C LEU A 202 -5.64 5.31 17.67
N LYS A 203 -5.38 4.19 18.33
CA LYS A 203 -5.27 4.12 19.79
C LYS A 203 -4.11 4.96 20.31
N ASP A 204 -2.93 4.84 19.68
CA ASP A 204 -1.73 5.58 20.11
C ASP A 204 -1.85 7.07 19.81
N ALA A 205 -2.51 7.41 18.70
CA ALA A 205 -2.75 8.81 18.35
C ALA A 205 -3.77 9.48 19.26
N LEU A 206 -4.80 8.74 19.73
CA LEU A 206 -5.78 9.25 20.69
C LEU A 206 -5.27 9.33 22.14
N ALA A 207 -4.19 8.63 22.46
CA ALA A 207 -3.52 8.75 23.76
C ALA A 207 -2.81 10.10 23.92
N ASP A 208 -2.47 10.76 22.80
CA ASP A 208 -1.81 12.06 22.78
C ASP A 208 -2.82 13.18 22.42
N PRO A 209 -3.01 14.19 23.30
CA PRO A 209 -3.95 15.28 23.05
C PRO A 209 -3.67 16.06 21.76
N GLN A 210 -2.41 16.22 21.37
CA GLN A 210 -2.04 17.01 20.18
C GLN A 210 -2.48 16.31 18.89
N TYR A 211 -2.21 15.01 18.79
CA TYR A 211 -2.65 14.20 17.65
C TYR A 211 -4.16 14.00 17.64
N THR A 212 -4.79 13.90 18.81
CA THR A 212 -6.24 13.84 18.93
C THR A 212 -6.90 15.06 18.29
N HIS A 213 -6.40 16.26 18.59
CA HIS A 213 -6.90 17.49 17.98
C HIS A 213 -6.69 17.50 16.46
N LEU A 214 -5.48 17.14 16.00
CA LEU A 214 -5.15 17.08 14.56
C LEU A 214 -6.08 16.13 13.80
N ILE A 215 -6.37 14.94 14.35
CA ILE A 215 -7.22 13.92 13.73
C ILE A 215 -8.68 14.37 13.70
N ASN A 216 -9.20 14.93 14.79
CA ASN A 216 -10.57 15.40 14.85
C ASN A 216 -10.81 16.59 13.91
N ASP A 217 -9.89 17.56 13.88
CA ASP A 217 -9.91 18.65 12.91
C ASP A 217 -9.80 18.13 11.48
N GLY A 218 -8.92 17.16 11.26
CA GLY A 218 -8.74 16.48 9.99
C GLY A 218 -10.02 15.82 9.49
N LEU A 219 -10.74 15.14 10.37
CA LEU A 219 -12.03 14.52 10.03
C LEU A 219 -13.04 15.56 9.57
N GLU A 220 -13.17 16.68 10.28
CA GLU A 220 -14.09 17.75 9.91
C GLU A 220 -13.68 18.41 8.58
N MET A 221 -12.39 18.65 8.36
CA MET A 221 -11.90 19.14 7.06
C MET A 221 -12.19 18.15 5.92
N VAL A 222 -12.06 16.84 6.16
CA VAL A 222 -12.41 15.79 5.20
C VAL A 222 -13.91 15.79 4.91
N LYS A 223 -14.78 15.84 5.92
CA LYS A 223 -16.24 15.93 5.74
C LYS A 223 -16.64 17.12 4.89
N LEU A 224 -16.06 18.29 5.17
CA LEU A 224 -16.27 19.51 4.38
C LEU A 224 -15.79 19.31 2.95
N ARG A 225 -14.56 18.82 2.74
CA ARG A 225 -13.98 18.64 1.41
C ARG A 225 -14.75 17.64 0.54
N LEU A 226 -15.34 16.63 1.15
CA LEU A 226 -16.11 15.59 0.47
C LEU A 226 -17.59 15.92 0.32
N GLY A 227 -18.04 17.07 0.82
CA GLY A 227 -19.46 17.42 0.84
C GLY A 227 -20.31 16.38 1.58
N TRP A 228 -19.75 15.77 2.63
CA TRP A 228 -20.34 14.63 3.33
C TRP A 228 -20.43 14.87 4.85
N PRO A 229 -21.33 15.78 5.29
CA PRO A 229 -21.46 16.15 6.70
C PRO A 229 -22.11 15.04 7.55
N ASN A 230 -23.01 14.25 6.96
CA ASN A 230 -23.80 13.24 7.65
C ASN A 230 -23.11 11.85 7.64
N MET A 231 -21.83 11.80 8.01
CA MET A 231 -21.11 10.54 8.18
C MET A 231 -21.62 9.80 9.42
N LYS A 232 -21.76 8.47 9.34
CA LYS A 232 -22.17 7.66 10.50
C LYS A 232 -21.06 7.68 11.57
N LYS A 233 -21.44 7.91 12.82
CA LYS A 233 -20.53 7.92 13.96
C LYS A 233 -20.10 6.50 14.35
N GLY A 234 -18.92 6.40 14.94
CA GLY A 234 -18.36 5.14 15.45
C GLY A 234 -17.48 4.41 14.44
N LEU A 235 -17.20 3.14 14.73
CA LEU A 235 -16.37 2.24 13.91
C LEU A 235 -17.24 1.18 13.25
N ASN A 236 -17.11 1.02 11.93
CA ASN A 236 -17.65 -0.15 11.26
C ASN A 236 -16.57 -1.26 11.21
N PRO A 237 -16.73 -2.38 11.94
CA PRO A 237 -15.73 -3.46 11.94
C PRO A 237 -15.65 -4.23 10.62
N LYS A 238 -16.65 -4.08 9.73
CA LYS A 238 -16.64 -4.72 8.40
C LYS A 238 -15.74 -3.98 7.41
N VAL A 239 -15.50 -2.69 7.63
CA VAL A 239 -14.67 -1.86 6.77
C VAL A 239 -13.27 -1.80 7.35
N LYS A 240 -12.29 -2.16 6.52
CA LYS A 240 -10.87 -2.08 6.88
C LYS A 240 -10.21 -0.95 6.10
N THR A 241 -9.42 -0.15 6.80
CA THR A 241 -8.58 0.88 6.21
C THR A 241 -7.23 0.30 5.78
N ILE A 242 -6.75 0.67 4.60
CA ILE A 242 -5.39 0.35 4.13
C ILE A 242 -4.40 1.25 4.85
N ARG A 243 -3.40 0.66 5.51
CA ARG A 243 -2.33 1.38 6.21
C ARG A 243 -0.97 0.86 5.80
N LEU A 244 -0.38 1.44 4.76
CA LEU A 244 0.80 0.88 4.09
C LEU A 244 2.01 0.64 5.01
N THR A 245 2.16 1.42 6.07
CA THR A 245 3.31 1.35 6.99
C THR A 245 3.01 0.64 8.31
N LEU A 246 1.74 0.39 8.63
CA LEU A 246 1.31 -0.25 9.89
C LEU A 246 0.67 -1.62 9.69
N ASP A 247 0.11 -1.87 8.50
CA ASP A 247 -0.46 -3.17 8.19
C ASP A 247 0.66 -4.22 8.08
N PRO A 248 0.43 -5.44 8.59
CA PRO A 248 1.44 -6.48 8.58
C PRO A 248 1.85 -6.79 7.15
N VAL A 249 3.16 -6.79 6.90
CA VAL A 249 3.71 -7.17 5.60
C VAL A 249 3.46 -8.66 5.40
N ARG A 250 2.51 -8.99 4.53
CA ARG A 250 2.25 -10.36 4.11
C ARG A 250 3.30 -10.76 3.07
N THR A 251 4.46 -11.21 3.53
CA THR A 251 5.46 -11.81 2.65
C THR A 251 5.19 -13.31 2.51
N MET A 252 5.35 -13.81 1.29
CA MET A 252 5.48 -15.25 1.06
C MET A 252 6.93 -15.53 0.76
N HIS A 253 7.57 -16.39 1.54
CA HIS A 253 8.92 -16.87 1.26
C HIS A 253 8.92 -17.61 -0.07
N ARG A 254 9.88 -17.30 -0.94
CA ARG A 254 10.11 -18.05 -2.18
C ARG A 254 11.33 -18.94 -1.95
N PRO A 255 11.31 -20.21 -2.40
CA PRO A 255 12.47 -21.08 -2.27
C PRO A 255 13.71 -20.48 -2.94
N PHE A 256 14.90 -20.81 -2.46
CA PHE A 256 16.16 -20.33 -3.02
C PHE A 256 16.26 -20.61 -4.53
N GLY A 257 15.85 -21.81 -4.94
CA GLY A 257 15.84 -22.21 -6.35
C GLY A 257 15.01 -21.27 -7.24
N TYR A 258 13.93 -20.69 -6.69
CA TYR A 258 13.14 -19.69 -7.41
C TYR A 258 13.99 -18.46 -7.74
N TYR A 259 14.74 -17.92 -6.77
CA TYR A 259 15.61 -16.77 -6.98
C TYR A 259 16.72 -17.06 -7.98
N VAL A 260 17.34 -18.24 -7.91
CA VAL A 260 18.39 -18.65 -8.85
C VAL A 260 17.84 -18.70 -10.27
N VAL A 261 16.66 -19.29 -10.48
CA VAL A 261 16.04 -19.40 -11.81
C VAL A 261 15.59 -18.05 -12.33
N THR A 262 14.90 -17.23 -11.54
CA THR A 262 14.37 -15.94 -12.01
C THR A 262 15.47 -14.91 -12.24
N ASN A 263 16.47 -14.85 -11.35
CA ASN A 263 17.63 -13.97 -11.56
C ASN A 263 18.48 -14.49 -12.70
N GLY A 264 18.70 -15.81 -12.79
CA GLY A 264 19.43 -16.42 -13.91
C GLY A 264 18.76 -16.13 -15.26
N MET A 265 17.45 -16.34 -15.38
CA MET A 265 16.71 -16.02 -16.61
C MET A 265 16.81 -14.52 -16.94
N SER A 266 16.64 -13.65 -15.94
CA SER A 266 16.77 -12.20 -16.12
C SER A 266 18.17 -11.84 -16.62
N SER A 267 19.23 -12.34 -15.97
CA SER A 267 20.62 -12.11 -16.34
C SER A 267 20.95 -12.65 -17.72
N VAL A 268 20.48 -13.84 -18.08
CA VAL A 268 20.64 -14.43 -19.42
C VAL A 268 19.94 -13.57 -20.46
N THR A 269 18.72 -13.11 -20.18
CA THR A 269 17.96 -12.25 -21.10
C THR A 269 18.67 -10.92 -21.31
N ILE A 270 19.16 -10.30 -20.23
CA ILE A 270 19.95 -9.06 -20.28
C ILE A 270 21.23 -9.29 -21.08
N ALA A 271 22.00 -10.34 -20.78
CA ALA A 271 23.23 -10.65 -21.50
C ALA A 271 22.96 -10.90 -22.99
N TRP A 272 21.90 -11.64 -23.32
CA TRP A 272 21.49 -11.87 -24.69
C TRP A 272 21.10 -10.57 -25.40
N LEU A 273 20.37 -9.67 -24.75
CA LEU A 273 20.04 -8.34 -25.29
C LEU A 273 21.27 -7.46 -25.48
N MET A 274 22.24 -7.49 -24.56
CA MET A 274 23.50 -6.77 -24.71
C MET A 274 24.30 -7.31 -25.90
N LEU A 275 24.40 -8.63 -26.04
CA LEU A 275 25.18 -9.28 -27.10
C LEU A 275 24.53 -9.14 -28.49
N THR A 276 23.19 -9.17 -28.57
CA THR A 276 22.47 -9.17 -29.86
C THR A 276 21.96 -7.80 -30.31
N LYS A 277 21.69 -6.89 -29.37
CA LYS A 277 21.03 -5.59 -29.64
C LYS A 277 21.87 -4.38 -29.23
N GLY A 278 23.09 -4.58 -28.69
CA GLY A 278 24.03 -3.49 -28.41
C GLY A 278 23.63 -2.58 -27.24
N PHE A 279 22.73 -3.03 -26.34
CA PHE A 279 22.39 -2.27 -25.14
C PHE A 279 23.57 -2.19 -24.17
N ARG A 280 23.79 -1.02 -23.59
CA ARG A 280 24.74 -0.80 -22.48
C ARG A 280 23.96 -0.70 -21.16
N LEU A 281 24.47 -1.36 -20.12
CA LEU A 281 24.02 -1.11 -18.75
C LEU A 281 24.53 0.28 -18.36
N GLU A 282 23.62 1.22 -18.11
CA GLU A 282 23.90 2.47 -17.39
C GLU A 282 23.90 2.24 -15.88
#